data_AF-A0A837KLJ8-F1
#
_entry.id   AF-A0A837KLJ8-F1
#
_cell.length_a   1.000
_cell.length_b   1.000
_cell.length_c   1.000
_cell.angle_alpha   90.00
_cell.angle_beta   90.00
_cell.angle_gamma   90.00
#
_symmetry.space_group_name_H-M   'P 1'
#
loop_
_entity.id
_entity.type
_entity.pdbx_description
1 polymer ?
#
loop_
_entity_poly.entity_id
_entity_poly.type
_entity_poly.pdbx_seq_one_letter_code
_entity_poly.pdbx_strand_id
1 'polypeptide(L)'
;MVKKGQKLRSYSHEFKMEAIRLHIEEGWTYRRIMEHMGIPDRHRLKVWMKKYKQLGEFGLMDQRGRREEYIDQARYVQKLKRENSMLKKCLKIWMQEVQPISIRQSRK
;
A
#
# COMPACT_ATOMS: atom_id res chain seq x y z
N MET A 1 11.32 -3.83 27.98
CA MET A 1 11.87 -2.64 27.30
C MET A 1 13.27 -2.98 26.79
N VAL A 2 13.66 -2.48 25.61
CA VAL A 2 15.01 -2.68 25.04
C VAL A 2 16.02 -1.88 25.86
N LYS A 3 17.15 -2.48 26.25
CA LYS A 3 18.18 -1.79 27.05
C LYS A 3 18.97 -0.81 26.17
N LYS A 4 19.32 0.36 26.73
CA LYS A 4 20.15 1.37 26.03
C LYS A 4 21.48 0.74 25.58
N GLY A 5 21.82 0.87 24.29
CA GLY A 5 23.02 0.27 23.69
C GLY A 5 22.82 -1.12 23.05
N GLN A 6 21.64 -1.74 23.17
CA GLN A 6 21.37 -3.02 22.52
C GLN A 6 21.27 -2.84 21.00
N LYS A 7 22.20 -3.45 20.25
CA LYS A 7 22.17 -3.47 18.78
C LYS A 7 21.08 -4.43 18.31
N LEU A 8 20.02 -3.89 17.68
CA LEU A 8 18.99 -4.69 17.06
C LEU A 8 19.43 -5.09 15.64
N ARG A 9 19.44 -6.40 15.35
CA ARG A 9 19.58 -6.88 13.97
C ARG A 9 18.43 -6.33 13.13
N SER A 10 18.77 -5.59 12.08
CA SER A 10 17.85 -5.20 11.02
C SER A 10 17.84 -6.27 9.94
N TYR A 11 16.67 -6.53 9.37
CA TYR A 11 16.50 -7.42 8.24
C TYR A 11 15.89 -6.63 7.09
N SER A 12 16.42 -6.81 5.88
CA SER A 12 15.88 -6.19 4.67
C SER A 12 14.47 -6.69 4.37
N HIS A 13 13.74 -5.94 3.53
CA HIS A 13 12.41 -6.32 3.09
C HIS A 13 12.43 -7.67 2.36
N GLU A 14 13.31 -7.82 1.37
CA GLU A 14 13.54 -9.07 0.63
C GLU A 14 13.77 -10.28 1.55
N PHE A 15 14.58 -10.10 2.59
CA PHE A 15 14.87 -11.18 3.53
C PHE A 15 13.61 -11.64 4.30
N LYS A 16 12.75 -10.69 4.70
CA LYS A 16 11.48 -11.03 5.37
C LYS A 16 10.50 -11.69 4.41
N MET A 17 10.47 -11.22 3.16
CA MET A 17 9.62 -11.78 2.10
C MET A 17 9.99 -13.23 1.80
N GLU A 18 11.29 -13.52 1.66
CA GLU A 18 11.76 -14.89 1.44
C GLU A 18 11.35 -15.83 2.60
N ALA A 19 11.50 -15.37 3.84
CA ALA A 19 11.07 -16.14 5.01
C ALA A 19 9.57 -16.46 5.00
N ILE A 20 8.74 -15.55 4.49
CA ILE A 20 7.30 -15.74 4.38
C ILE A 20 6.95 -16.65 3.20
N ARG A 21 7.62 -16.48 2.06
CA ARG A 21 7.49 -17.35 0.88
C ARG A 21 7.75 -18.82 1.25
N LEU A 22 8.87 -19.09 1.92
CA LEU A 22 9.21 -20.45 2.38
C LEU A 22 8.16 -21.04 3.32
N HIS A 23 7.47 -20.21 4.10
CA HIS A 23 6.41 -20.71 4.99
C HIS A 23 5.10 -20.99 4.24
N ILE A 24 4.71 -20.10 3.32
CA ILE A 24 3.40 -20.15 2.64
C ILE A 24 3.43 -21.11 1.45
N GLU A 25 4.44 -20.99 0.58
CA GLU A 25 4.53 -21.74 -0.66
C GLU A 25 5.12 -23.13 -0.43
N GLU A 26 6.24 -23.19 0.29
CA GLU A 26 6.96 -24.45 0.54
C GLU A 26 6.49 -25.18 1.80
N GLY A 27 5.61 -24.56 2.61
CA GLY A 27 5.07 -25.16 3.83
C GLY A 27 6.10 -25.36 4.95
N TRP A 28 7.24 -24.67 4.93
CA TRP A 28 8.30 -24.89 5.92
C TRP A 28 7.87 -24.46 7.32
N THR A 29 8.30 -25.22 8.33
CA THR A 29 8.09 -24.83 9.72
C THR A 29 9.01 -23.66 10.09
N TYR A 30 8.59 -22.84 11.07
CA TYR A 30 9.44 -21.74 11.55
C TYR A 30 10.81 -22.20 12.02
N ARG A 31 10.93 -23.42 12.58
CA ARG A 31 12.22 -23.98 13.00
C ARG A 31 13.15 -24.16 11.81
N ARG A 32 12.66 -24.78 10.73
CA ARG A 32 13.45 -25.00 9.51
C ARG A 32 13.89 -23.68 8.88
N ILE A 33 12.99 -22.68 8.84
CA ILE A 33 13.30 -21.34 8.31
C ILE A 33 14.38 -20.65 9.17
N MET A 34 14.29 -20.76 10.50
CA MET A 34 15.29 -20.20 11.41
C MET A 34 16.68 -20.80 11.19
N GLU A 35 16.76 -22.13 11.06
CA GLU A 35 18.00 -22.85 10.82
C GLU A 35 18.57 -22.48 9.43
N HIS A 36 17.72 -22.42 8.40
CA HIS A 36 18.15 -22.08 7.03
C HIS A 36 18.62 -20.63 6.88
N MET A 37 17.92 -19.67 7.47
CA MET A 37 18.18 -18.24 7.30
C MET A 37 19.03 -17.64 8.44
N GLY A 38 19.43 -18.43 9.43
CA GLY A 38 20.22 -17.97 10.57
C GLY A 38 19.46 -16.98 11.47
N ILE A 39 18.13 -17.13 11.59
CA ILE A 39 17.29 -16.26 12.44
C ILE A 39 17.27 -16.85 13.86
N PRO A 40 17.83 -16.17 14.86
CA PRO A 40 17.97 -16.74 16.20
C PRO A 40 16.66 -16.78 16.99
N ASP A 41 15.67 -15.96 16.63
CA ASP A 41 14.45 -15.77 17.41
C ASP A 41 13.19 -16.08 16.59
N ARG A 42 12.47 -17.12 17.02
CA ARG A 42 11.20 -17.57 16.43
C ARG A 42 10.11 -16.49 16.51
N HIS A 43 10.16 -15.62 17.53
CA HIS A 43 9.17 -14.56 17.70
C HIS A 43 9.19 -13.58 16.53
N ARG A 44 10.36 -13.33 15.92
CA ARG A 44 10.48 -12.46 14.74
C ARG A 44 9.65 -12.97 13.57
N LEU A 45 9.75 -14.26 13.26
CA LEU A 45 8.96 -14.88 12.20
C LEU A 45 7.46 -14.80 12.48
N LYS A 46 7.03 -15.03 13.74
CA LYS A 46 5.63 -14.87 14.14
C LYS A 46 5.11 -13.45 13.91
N VAL A 47 5.92 -12.44 14.25
CA VAL A 47 5.55 -11.02 14.04
C VAL A 47 5.45 -10.69 12.56
N TRP A 48 6.42 -11.12 11.74
CA TRP A 48 6.38 -10.91 10.29
C TRP A 48 5.17 -11.58 9.66
N MET A 49 4.90 -12.84 10.02
CA MET A 49 3.74 -13.58 9.52
C MET A 49 2.43 -12.90 9.92
N LYS A 50 2.31 -12.42 11.16
CA LYS A 50 1.12 -11.69 11.61
C LYS A 50 0.90 -10.42 10.78
N LYS A 51 1.96 -9.62 10.57
CA LYS A 51 1.90 -8.39 9.77
C LYS A 51 1.53 -8.68 8.32
N TYR A 52 2.12 -9.73 7.75
CA TYR A 52 1.81 -10.17 6.39
C TYR A 52 0.36 -10.62 6.24
N LYS A 53 -0.18 -11.38 7.20
CA LYS A 53 -1.61 -11.76 7.18
C LYS A 53 -2.56 -10.56 7.26
N GLN A 54 -2.14 -9.45 7.87
CA GLN A 54 -2.99 -8.27 8.06
C GLN A 54 -2.93 -7.29 6.87
N LEU A 55 -1.74 -7.08 6.31
CA LEU A 55 -1.47 -6.01 5.34
C LEU A 55 -0.75 -6.51 4.08
N GLY A 56 -0.57 -7.82 3.92
CA GLY A 56 0.26 -8.41 2.87
C GLY A 56 1.71 -7.94 2.98
N GLU A 57 2.35 -7.77 1.82
CA GLU A 57 3.72 -7.29 1.70
C GLU A 57 3.94 -5.91 2.36
N PHE A 58 2.94 -5.01 2.29
CA PHE A 58 3.01 -3.69 2.92
C PHE A 58 3.26 -3.77 4.43
N GLY A 59 2.81 -4.83 5.09
CA GLY A 59 3.04 -5.06 6.51
C GLY A 59 4.51 -5.30 6.89
N LEU A 60 5.36 -5.69 5.93
CA LEU A 60 6.78 -5.99 6.19
C LEU A 60 7.70 -4.80 5.95
N MET A 61 7.21 -3.78 5.25
CA MET A 61 7.94 -2.55 4.98
C MET A 61 8.25 -1.81 6.29
N ASP A 62 9.42 -1.18 6.33
CA ASP A 62 9.78 -0.32 7.45
C ASP A 62 9.02 1.01 7.34
N GLN A 63 8.10 1.24 8.26
CA GLN A 63 7.31 2.47 8.34
C GLN A 63 7.94 3.52 9.27
N ARG A 64 9.10 3.23 9.88
CA ARG A 64 9.79 4.20 10.73
C ARG A 64 10.18 5.44 9.93
N GLY A 65 9.88 6.62 10.47
CA GLY A 65 10.15 7.91 9.81
C GLY A 65 9.19 8.28 8.69
N ARG A 66 8.24 7.41 8.31
CA ARG A 66 7.15 7.76 7.39
C ARG A 66 5.99 8.32 8.20
N ARG A 67 6.03 9.62 8.48
CA ARG A 67 4.85 10.34 8.98
C ARG A 67 3.95 10.59 7.79
N GLU A 68 2.78 9.96 7.74
CA GLU A 68 1.73 10.42 6.82
C GLU A 68 1.43 11.87 7.15
N GLU A 69 1.50 12.74 6.14
CA GLU A 69 1.10 14.13 6.29
C GLU A 69 -0.39 14.13 6.67
N TYR A 70 -0.74 14.88 7.71
CA TYR A 70 -2.14 14.97 8.14
C TYR A 70 -2.92 15.69 7.04
N ILE A 71 -3.71 14.94 6.27
CA ILE A 71 -4.64 15.49 5.31
C ILE A 71 -5.98 15.63 6.01
N ASP A 72 -6.47 16.86 6.15
CA ASP A 72 -7.86 17.13 6.52
C ASP A 72 -8.76 16.53 5.42
N GLN A 73 -9.31 15.35 5.70
CA GLN A 73 -10.13 14.58 4.77
C GLN A 73 -11.36 15.38 4.33
N ALA A 74 -11.97 16.16 5.23
CA ALA A 74 -13.13 16.98 4.89
C ALA A 74 -12.75 18.08 3.91
N ARG A 75 -11.61 18.75 4.11
CA ARG A 75 -11.08 19.74 3.18
C ARG A 75 -10.75 19.14 1.81
N TYR A 76 -10.10 17.97 1.78
CA TYR A 76 -9.75 17.27 0.54
C TYR A 76 -10.99 16.86 -0.24
N VAL A 77 -11.98 16.27 0.44
CA VAL A 77 -13.26 15.89 -0.16
C VAL A 77 -14.01 17.12 -0.69
N GLN A 78 -14.01 18.24 0.04
CA GLN A 78 -14.64 19.47 -0.45
C GLN A 78 -13.97 20.00 -1.73
N LYS A 79 -12.62 20.00 -1.79
CA LYS A 79 -11.88 20.39 -2.99
C LYS A 79 -12.25 19.50 -4.18
N LEU A 80 -12.22 18.18 -4.01
CA LEU A 80 -12.58 17.23 -5.06
C LEU A 80 -14.04 17.37 -5.51
N LYS A 81 -14.97 17.66 -4.60
CA LYS A 81 -16.38 17.91 -4.97
C LYS A 81 -16.52 19.17 -5.81
N ARG A 82 -15.78 20.24 -5.49
CA ARG A 82 -15.77 21.48 -6.28
C ARG A 82 -15.18 21.24 -7.67
N GLU A 83 -14.04 20.57 -7.75
CA GLU A 83 -13.42 20.20 -9.04
C GLU A 83 -14.35 19.34 -9.89
N ASN A 84 -14.95 18.30 -9.32
CA ASN A 84 -15.94 17.47 -10.02
C ASN A 84 -17.15 18.26 -10.51
N SER A 85 -17.64 19.21 -9.70
CA SER A 85 -18.74 20.08 -10.10
C SER A 85 -18.36 20.94 -11.31
N MET A 86 -17.17 21.54 -11.30
CA MET A 86 -16.66 22.34 -12.41
C MET A 86 -16.46 21.49 -13.67
N LEU A 87 -15.81 20.33 -13.53
CA LEU A 87 -15.58 19.40 -14.65
C LEU A 87 -16.90 18.94 -15.29
N LYS A 88 -17.91 18.60 -14.48
CA LYS A 88 -19.24 18.24 -14.98
C LYS A 88 -19.92 19.39 -15.72
N LYS A 89 -19.77 20.64 -15.26
CA LYS A 89 -20.29 21.83 -15.96
C LYS A 89 -19.57 22.07 -17.29
N CYS A 90 -18.24 22.03 -17.30
CA CYS A 90 -17.45 22.14 -18.52
C CYS A 90 -17.82 21.05 -19.54
N LEU A 91 -17.97 19.81 -19.08
CA LEU A 91 -18.39 18.69 -19.92
C LEU A 91 -19.79 18.95 -20.52
N LYS A 92 -20.73 19.45 -19.71
CA LYS A 92 -22.08 19.77 -20.20
C LYS A 92 -22.06 20.82 -21.31
N ILE A 93 -21.28 21.90 -21.13
CA ILE A 93 -21.12 22.96 -22.14
C ILE A 93 -20.53 22.36 -23.42
N TRP A 94 -19.43 21.61 -23.30
CA TRP A 94 -18.78 20.99 -24.44
C TRP A 94 -19.73 20.02 -25.18
N MET A 95 -20.48 19.19 -24.46
CA MET A 95 -21.49 18.30 -25.05
C MET A 95 -22.58 19.09 -25.79
N GLN A 96 -23.03 20.22 -25.24
CA GLN A 96 -24.03 21.07 -25.90
C GLN A 96 -23.51 21.74 -27.18
N GLU A 97 -22.21 22.01 -27.28
CA GLU A 97 -21.58 22.58 -28.48
C GLU A 97 -21.30 21.51 -29.55
N VAL A 98 -20.93 20.29 -29.14
CA VAL A 98 -20.58 19.19 -30.05
C VAL A 98 -21.81 18.47 -30.62
N GLN A 99 -22.88 18.33 -29.84
CA GLN A 99 -24.15 17.71 -30.27
C GLN A 99 -24.74 18.35 -31.55
N PRO A 100 -24.94 19.68 -31.67
CA PRO A 100 -25.48 20.30 -32.87
C PRO A 100 -24.58 20.19 -34.10
N ILE A 101 -23.26 20.06 -33.93
CA ILE A 101 -22.30 19.88 -35.03
C ILE A 101 -22.38 18.44 -35.58
N SER A 102 -22.46 17.44 -34.71
CA SER A 102 -22.60 16.03 -35.11
C SER A 102 -23.93 15.74 -35.84
N ILE A 103 -25.04 16.34 -35.39
CA ILE A 103 -26.36 16.21 -36.02
C ILE A 103 -26.38 16.89 -37.40
N ARG A 104 -25.67 18.02 -37.57
CA ARG A 104 -25.53 18.71 -38.86
C ARG A 104 -24.68 17.92 -39.87
N GLN A 105 -23.64 17.22 -39.42
CA GLN A 105 -22.83 16.40 -40.32
C GLN A 105 -23.50 15.08 -40.75
N SER A 106 -24.40 14.53 -39.93
CA SER A 106 -25.14 13.29 -40.27
C SER A 106 -26.35 13.50 -41.19
N ARG A 107 -26.74 14.75 -41.49
CA ARG A 107 -27.86 15.10 -42.40
C ARG A 107 -27.40 15.44 -43.83
N LYS A 108 -26.15 15.13 -44.20
CA LYS A 108 -25.64 15.24 -45.57
C LYS A 108 -25.54 13.86 -46.21
#